data_AF-A0A4Q6BXR9-F1
#
_entry.id   AF-A0A4Q6BXR9-F1
#
_cell.length_a   1.000
_cell.length_b   1.000
_cell.length_c   1.000
_cell.angle_alpha   90.00
_cell.angle_beta   90.00
_cell.angle_gamma   90.00
#
_symmetry.space_group_name_H-M   'P 1'
#
loop_
_entity.id
_entity.type
_entity.pdbx_description
1 polymer ?
#
loop_
_entity_poly.entity_id
_entity_poly.type
_entity_poly.pdbx_seq_one_letter_code
_entity_poly.pdbx_strand_id
1 'polypeptide(L)'
;MKPTIAGIFVRRAVVLCALLAAGGAVECGAAEEVSSVESQLAALKAENERLKTLLPGQSHAMIDVAYHFTNLWFAADAGNWPLAQFYLNETRNRIGWALRLSPSRKLSNGELVLQPIFDAFDAALLANLRKAVADKDLRAFRSAYEAAAGGCTGCHVASEKPYLHIVPPKSAEAQVVQFAP
;
A
#
# COMPACT_ATOMS: atom_id res chain seq x y z
N MET A 1 -35.36 -20.15 -11.94
CA MET A 1 -36.00 -19.27 -12.94
C MET A 1 -35.88 -17.83 -12.48
N LYS A 2 -34.99 -17.06 -13.12
CA LYS A 2 -34.86 -15.59 -13.15
C LYS A 2 -33.89 -15.25 -14.31
N PRO A 3 -33.93 -14.02 -14.86
CA PRO A 3 -33.93 -13.81 -16.30
C PRO A 3 -32.63 -13.22 -16.87
N THR A 4 -32.60 -13.27 -18.20
CA THR A 4 -31.88 -12.51 -19.23
C THR A 4 -31.30 -11.14 -18.84
N ILE A 5 -30.06 -10.88 -19.28
CA ILE A 5 -29.64 -9.57 -19.84
C ILE A 5 -28.83 -9.80 -21.13
N ALA A 6 -29.21 -9.04 -22.18
CA ALA A 6 -28.53 -8.80 -23.46
C ALA A 6 -26.99 -8.74 -23.35
N GLY A 7 -26.17 -9.29 -24.24
CA GLY A 7 -26.17 -9.11 -25.70
C GLY A 7 -25.11 -8.07 -26.08
N ILE A 8 -23.98 -8.50 -26.66
CA ILE A 8 -23.19 -7.80 -27.69
C ILE A 8 -22.41 -8.87 -28.46
N PHE A 9 -22.72 -8.97 -29.74
CA PHE A 9 -22.13 -9.87 -30.72
C PHE A 9 -20.68 -9.48 -31.02
N VAL A 10 -19.73 -10.39 -30.76
CA VAL A 10 -18.44 -10.36 -31.48
C VAL A 10 -18.71 -10.95 -32.86
N ARG A 11 -18.93 -10.07 -33.84
CA ARG A 11 -19.02 -10.44 -35.26
C ARG A 11 -17.70 -11.10 -35.68
N ARG A 12 -17.72 -12.43 -35.83
CA ARG A 12 -16.69 -13.17 -36.58
C ARG A 12 -16.76 -12.73 -38.04
N ALA A 13 -15.83 -11.86 -38.46
CA ALA A 13 -15.60 -11.60 -39.87
C ALA A 13 -14.90 -12.83 -40.47
N VAL A 14 -15.69 -13.77 -40.97
CA VAL A 14 -15.21 -14.82 -41.89
C VAL A 14 -15.13 -14.17 -43.27
N VAL A 15 -13.94 -13.76 -43.67
CA VAL A 15 -13.68 -13.33 -45.05
C VAL A 15 -13.40 -14.59 -45.87
N LEU A 16 -14.38 -14.96 -46.69
CA LEU A 16 -14.30 -16.03 -47.66
C LEU A 16 -13.57 -15.50 -48.91
N CYS A 17 -12.28 -15.80 -49.05
CA CYS A 17 -11.52 -15.45 -50.25
C CYS A 17 -11.63 -16.59 -51.26
N ALA A 18 -12.39 -16.38 -52.33
CA ALA A 18 -12.46 -17.27 -53.48
C ALA A 18 -11.72 -16.67 -54.68
N LEU A 19 -10.77 -17.46 -55.18
CA LEU A 19 -10.33 -17.63 -56.56
C LEU A 19 -9.25 -16.71 -57.19
N LEU A 20 -8.25 -17.45 -57.72
CA LEU A 20 -7.39 -17.25 -58.90
C LEU A 20 -5.96 -16.77 -58.69
N ALA A 21 -5.05 -17.65 -59.12
CA ALA A 21 -3.62 -17.54 -59.08
C ALA A 21 -3.09 -16.42 -60.00
N ALA A 22 -2.44 -15.42 -59.39
CA ALA A 22 -1.31 -14.70 -59.95
C ALA A 22 -0.64 -13.88 -58.83
N GLY A 23 0.63 -14.18 -58.55
CA GLY A 23 1.60 -13.24 -57.96
C GLY A 23 1.35 -12.75 -56.52
N GLY A 24 1.96 -13.44 -55.56
CA GLY A 24 2.87 -12.85 -54.57
C GLY A 24 2.40 -11.72 -53.64
N ALA A 25 2.48 -12.03 -52.34
CA ALA A 25 2.68 -11.12 -51.21
C ALA A 25 1.45 -10.39 -50.65
N VAL A 26 0.56 -11.12 -49.97
CA VAL A 26 -0.26 -10.56 -48.87
C VAL A 26 -0.19 -11.47 -47.63
N GLU A 27 1.03 -11.89 -47.24
CA GLU A 27 1.26 -12.60 -45.97
C GLU A 27 2.32 -11.92 -45.08
N CYS A 28 2.94 -10.81 -45.51
CA CYS A 28 4.10 -10.25 -44.79
C CYS A 28 3.74 -9.31 -43.62
N GLY A 29 2.52 -8.74 -43.57
CA GLY A 29 2.18 -7.73 -42.55
C GLY A 29 1.76 -8.28 -41.19
N ALA A 30 0.99 -9.39 -41.15
CA ALA A 30 0.44 -9.92 -39.90
C ALA A 30 1.49 -10.65 -39.04
N ALA A 31 2.44 -11.36 -39.67
CA ALA A 31 3.50 -12.05 -38.95
C ALA A 31 4.54 -11.07 -38.36
N GLU A 32 4.81 -9.97 -39.06
CA GLU A 32 5.76 -8.93 -38.64
C GLU A 32 5.18 -8.06 -37.51
N GLU A 33 3.89 -7.72 -37.55
CA GLU A 33 3.20 -7.08 -36.43
C GLU A 33 3.13 -7.97 -35.17
N VAL A 34 2.82 -9.26 -35.31
CA VAL A 34 2.76 -10.19 -34.17
C VAL A 34 4.14 -10.35 -33.52
N SER A 35 5.21 -10.48 -34.31
CA SER A 35 6.60 -10.52 -33.82
C SER A 35 7.00 -9.22 -33.10
N SER A 36 6.55 -8.07 -33.60
CA SER A 36 6.79 -6.76 -32.97
C SER A 36 6.10 -6.66 -31.60
N VAL A 37 4.85 -7.10 -31.48
CA VAL A 37 4.10 -7.09 -30.21
C VAL A 37 4.72 -8.03 -29.16
N GLU A 38 5.14 -9.23 -29.57
CA GLU A 38 5.81 -10.17 -28.67
C GLU A 38 7.12 -9.61 -28.10
N SER A 39 7.93 -8.97 -28.95
CA SER A 39 9.17 -8.31 -28.54
C SER A 39 8.93 -7.15 -27.57
N GLN A 40 7.89 -6.34 -27.80
CA GLN A 40 7.50 -5.24 -26.92
C GLN A 40 6.99 -5.74 -25.57
N LEU A 41 6.21 -6.83 -25.56
CA LEU A 41 5.75 -7.45 -24.31
C LEU A 41 6.91 -8.01 -23.49
N ALA A 42 7.89 -8.64 -24.14
CA ALA A 42 9.10 -9.12 -23.47
C ALA A 42 9.90 -7.96 -22.86
N ALA A 43 10.07 -6.86 -23.59
CA ALA A 43 10.73 -5.65 -23.11
C ALA A 43 9.98 -5.02 -21.92
N LEU A 44 8.65 -4.92 -21.98
CA LEU A 44 7.81 -4.42 -20.89
C LEU A 44 7.92 -5.29 -19.62
N LYS A 45 7.95 -6.62 -19.79
CA LYS A 45 8.14 -7.55 -18.66
C LYS A 45 9.53 -7.38 -18.04
N ALA A 46 10.58 -7.30 -18.85
CA ALA A 46 11.94 -7.08 -18.38
C ALA A 46 12.06 -5.74 -17.63
N GLU A 47 11.46 -4.68 -18.17
CA GLU A 47 11.41 -3.38 -17.51
C GLU A 47 10.60 -3.42 -16.21
N ASN A 48 9.48 -4.15 -16.16
CA ASN A 48 8.72 -4.32 -14.92
C ASN A 48 9.54 -5.03 -13.83
N GLU A 49 10.27 -6.09 -14.19
CA GLU A 49 11.17 -6.77 -13.24
C GLU A 49 12.31 -5.85 -12.79
N ARG A 50 12.89 -5.04 -13.71
CA ARG A 50 13.88 -4.03 -13.35
C ARG A 50 13.31 -2.98 -12.39
N LEU A 51 12.09 -2.47 -12.64
CA LEU A 51 11.45 -1.50 -11.77
C LEU A 51 11.18 -2.05 -10.37
N LYS A 52 10.80 -3.34 -10.26
CA LYS A 52 10.62 -4.00 -8.95
C LYS A 52 11.90 -4.00 -8.11
N THR A 53 13.08 -4.12 -8.73
CA THR A 53 14.35 -4.08 -7.98
C THR A 53 14.74 -2.68 -7.50
N LEU A 54 14.14 -1.62 -8.05
CA LEU A 54 14.39 -0.24 -7.67
C LEU A 54 13.44 0.28 -6.58
N LEU A 55 12.34 -0.42 -6.31
CA LEU A 55 11.39 0.01 -5.30
C LEU A 55 12.01 -0.05 -3.90
N PRO A 56 11.78 0.96 -3.05
CA PRO A 56 12.23 0.90 -1.67
C PRO A 56 11.53 -0.26 -0.96
N GLY A 57 12.28 -0.98 -0.14
CA GLY A 57 11.70 -2.00 0.73
C GLY A 57 10.73 -1.41 1.76
N GLN A 58 9.89 -2.27 2.34
CA GLN A 58 8.93 -1.89 3.38
C GLN A 58 9.56 -1.15 4.57
N SER A 59 10.86 -1.38 4.85
CA SER A 59 11.60 -0.67 5.89
C SER A 59 11.59 0.85 5.71
N HIS A 60 11.66 1.36 4.47
CA HIS A 60 11.57 2.80 4.21
C HIS A 60 10.19 3.35 4.55
N ALA A 61 9.13 2.65 4.15
CA ALA A 61 7.77 3.05 4.54
C ALA A 61 7.58 3.02 6.06
N MET A 62 8.22 2.09 6.78
CA MET A 62 8.17 2.04 8.25
C MET A 62 8.96 3.18 8.93
N ILE A 63 10.01 3.71 8.29
CA ILE A 63 10.69 4.93 8.77
C ILE A 63 9.71 6.11 8.71
N ASP A 64 8.97 6.26 7.61
CA ASP A 64 7.96 7.33 7.51
C ASP A 64 6.83 7.15 8.54
N VAL A 65 6.38 5.91 8.77
CA VAL A 65 5.39 5.62 9.83
C VAL A 65 5.93 6.05 11.19
N ALA A 66 7.18 5.71 11.52
CA ALA A 66 7.81 6.09 12.78
C ALA A 66 7.86 7.62 12.93
N TYR A 67 8.30 8.34 11.90
CA TYR A 67 8.36 9.80 11.90
C TYR A 67 6.98 10.44 12.17
N HIS A 68 5.95 10.03 11.43
CA HIS A 68 4.61 10.60 11.60
C HIS A 68 3.98 10.20 12.94
N PHE A 69 4.14 8.95 13.38
CA PHE A 69 3.59 8.48 14.64
C PHE A 69 4.29 9.14 15.84
N THR A 70 5.60 9.39 15.76
CA THR A 70 6.35 10.15 16.76
C THR A 70 5.85 11.59 16.84
N ASN A 71 5.71 12.27 15.70
CA ASN A 71 5.26 13.67 15.69
C ASN A 71 3.78 13.84 16.06
N LEU A 72 2.94 12.82 15.84
CA LEU A 72 1.58 12.77 16.36
C LEU A 72 1.55 12.93 17.89
N TRP A 73 2.45 12.25 18.61
CA TRP A 73 2.54 12.36 20.07
C TRP A 73 2.77 13.81 20.51
N PHE A 74 3.79 14.46 19.95
CA PHE A 74 4.16 15.83 20.34
C PHE A 74 3.14 16.88 19.89
N ALA A 75 2.52 16.71 18.72
CA ALA A 75 1.47 17.61 18.26
C ALA A 75 0.24 17.57 19.19
N ALA A 76 -0.18 16.37 19.62
CA ALA A 76 -1.29 16.21 20.55
C ALA A 76 -0.92 16.73 21.96
N ASP A 77 0.30 16.46 22.44
CA ASP A 77 0.79 16.93 23.73
C ASP A 77 0.83 18.46 23.82
N ALA A 78 1.21 19.12 22.72
CA ALA A 78 1.18 20.58 22.57
C ALA A 78 -0.24 21.16 22.36
N GLY A 79 -1.28 20.31 22.25
CA GLY A 79 -2.65 20.74 21.97
C GLY A 79 -2.87 21.25 20.55
N ASN A 80 -1.94 21.00 19.63
CA ASN A 80 -2.09 21.34 18.22
C ASN A 80 -2.83 20.23 17.47
N TRP A 81 -4.13 20.18 17.71
CA TRP A 81 -5.02 19.14 17.19
C TRP A 81 -5.09 19.07 15.66
N PRO A 82 -5.06 20.19 14.89
CA PRO A 82 -4.95 20.11 13.43
C PRO A 82 -3.67 19.39 12.97
N LEU A 83 -2.53 19.68 13.60
CA LEU A 83 -1.26 19.03 13.30
C LEU A 83 -1.27 17.56 13.74
N ALA A 84 -1.85 17.25 14.90
CA ALA A 84 -2.05 15.88 15.35
C ALA A 84 -2.90 15.08 14.35
N GLN A 85 -4.01 15.66 13.87
CA GLN A 85 -4.86 15.02 12.86
C GLN A 85 -4.10 14.76 11.55
N PHE A 86 -3.26 15.70 11.11
CA PHE A 86 -2.39 15.53 9.95
C PHE A 86 -1.44 14.33 10.15
N TYR A 87 -0.70 14.28 11.26
CA TYR A 87 0.26 13.20 11.52
C TYR A 87 -0.42 11.83 11.71
N LEU A 88 -1.60 11.78 12.30
CA LEU A 88 -2.39 10.56 12.39
C LEU A 88 -2.80 10.03 11.01
N ASN A 89 -3.25 10.91 10.12
CA ASN A 89 -3.61 10.54 8.76
C ASN A 89 -2.39 10.04 7.98
N GLU A 90 -1.25 10.73 8.11
CA GLU A 90 -0.02 10.31 7.43
C GLU A 90 0.51 8.98 7.98
N THR A 91 0.42 8.74 9.29
CA THR A 91 0.75 7.43 9.89
C THR A 91 -0.05 6.32 9.21
N ARG A 92 -1.38 6.47 9.12
CA ARG A 92 -2.26 5.49 8.46
C ARG A 92 -1.91 5.32 6.98
N ASN A 93 -1.69 6.42 6.27
CA ASN A 93 -1.36 6.42 4.85
C ASN A 93 -0.05 5.67 4.56
N ARG A 94 0.97 5.85 5.41
CA ARG A 94 2.28 5.20 5.26
C ARG A 94 2.26 3.71 5.63
N ILE A 95 1.43 3.28 6.59
CA ILE A 95 1.17 1.85 6.79
C ILE A 95 0.51 1.25 5.53
N GLY A 96 -0.50 1.92 4.98
CA GLY A 96 -1.12 1.47 3.73
C GLY A 96 -0.14 1.39 2.56
N TRP A 97 0.82 2.31 2.47
CA TRP A 97 1.89 2.25 1.46
C TRP A 97 2.82 1.04 1.67
N ALA A 98 3.19 0.76 2.92
CA ALA A 98 4.00 -0.40 3.27
C ALA A 98 3.37 -1.74 2.85
N LEU A 99 2.04 -1.85 2.97
CA LEU A 99 1.28 -3.02 2.53
C LEU A 99 1.23 -3.15 1.00
N ARG A 100 1.17 -2.02 0.27
CA ARG A 100 1.24 -2.04 -1.20
C ARG A 100 2.62 -2.42 -1.72
N LEU A 101 3.68 -2.00 -1.03
CA LEU A 101 5.06 -2.39 -1.36
C LEU A 101 5.32 -3.86 -1.07
N SER A 102 4.83 -4.37 0.07
CA SER A 102 5.02 -5.76 0.50
C SER A 102 3.75 -6.23 1.23
N PRO A 103 2.77 -6.83 0.54
CA PRO A 103 1.49 -7.24 1.14
C PRO A 103 1.63 -8.44 2.08
N SER A 104 2.71 -9.20 1.93
CA SER A 104 3.03 -10.36 2.75
C SER A 104 4.48 -10.34 3.24
N ARG A 105 4.74 -11.17 4.26
CA ARG A 105 6.07 -11.41 4.82
C ARG A 105 6.36 -12.90 4.80
N LYS A 106 7.53 -13.27 4.27
CA LYS A 106 8.08 -14.60 4.47
C LYS A 106 8.54 -14.72 5.92
N LEU A 107 8.05 -15.75 6.61
CA LEU A 107 8.40 -16.13 7.96
C LEU A 107 9.23 -17.41 7.94
N SER A 108 9.81 -17.80 9.08
CA SER A 108 10.53 -19.06 9.22
C SER A 108 9.69 -20.31 8.92
N ASN A 109 8.37 -20.23 9.13
CA ASN A 109 7.43 -21.36 9.02
C ASN A 109 6.32 -21.15 7.97
N GLY A 110 6.41 -20.12 7.13
CA GLY A 110 5.38 -19.86 6.13
C GLY A 110 5.35 -18.41 5.64
N GLU A 111 4.15 -17.93 5.32
CA GLU A 111 3.91 -16.59 4.83
C GLU A 111 2.79 -15.93 5.64
N LEU A 112 2.99 -14.67 6.00
CA LEU A 112 2.01 -13.85 6.68
C LEU A 112 1.45 -12.80 5.74
N VAL A 113 0.15 -12.83 5.50
CA VAL A 113 -0.56 -11.75 4.80
C VAL A 113 -0.86 -10.63 5.80
N LEU A 114 -0.42 -9.41 5.51
CA LEU A 114 -0.44 -8.31 6.48
C LEU A 114 -1.77 -7.54 6.50
N GLN A 115 -2.55 -7.57 5.41
CA GLN A 115 -3.77 -6.78 5.29
C GLN A 115 -4.78 -7.03 6.44
N PRO A 116 -5.09 -8.29 6.84
CA PRO A 116 -6.03 -8.53 7.94
C PRO A 116 -5.54 -7.97 9.29
N ILE A 117 -4.23 -7.99 9.55
CA ILE A 117 -3.66 -7.39 10.77
C ILE A 117 -3.86 -5.88 10.74
N PHE A 118 -3.61 -5.24 9.59
CA PHE A 118 -3.83 -3.81 9.44
C PHE A 118 -5.30 -3.43 9.54
N ASP A 119 -6.22 -4.21 8.98
CA ASP A 119 -7.65 -3.93 9.07
C ASP A 119 -8.13 -3.93 10.53
N ALA A 120 -7.68 -4.92 11.32
CA ALA A 120 -7.96 -4.96 12.76
C ALA A 120 -7.31 -3.78 13.51
N PHE A 121 -6.06 -3.45 13.17
CA PHE A 121 -5.34 -2.30 13.74
C PHE A 121 -6.05 -0.97 13.44
N ASP A 122 -6.53 -0.76 12.21
CA ASP A 122 -7.18 0.47 11.78
C ASP A 122 -8.59 0.61 12.37
N ALA A 123 -9.34 -0.49 12.42
CA ALA A 123 -10.71 -0.52 12.94
C ALA A 123 -10.78 -0.30 14.46
N ALA A 124 -9.75 -0.74 15.21
CA ALA A 124 -9.72 -0.59 16.66
C ALA A 124 -8.79 0.54 17.11
N LEU A 125 -7.49 0.42 16.85
CA LEU A 125 -6.46 1.24 17.49
C LEU A 125 -6.37 2.63 16.85
N LEU A 126 -6.32 2.71 15.51
CA LEU A 126 -6.36 4.02 14.84
C LEU A 126 -7.72 4.70 14.96
N ALA A 127 -8.81 3.96 15.05
CA ALA A 127 -10.14 4.51 15.30
C ALA A 127 -10.22 5.22 16.67
N ASN A 128 -9.67 4.62 17.72
CA ASN A 128 -9.60 5.22 19.05
C ASN A 128 -8.73 6.49 19.07
N LEU A 129 -7.58 6.46 18.38
CA LEU A 129 -6.75 7.66 18.19
C LEU A 129 -7.50 8.77 17.47
N ARG A 130 -8.18 8.45 16.35
CA ARG A 130 -9.00 9.43 15.60
C ARG A 130 -10.06 10.05 16.49
N LYS A 131 -10.76 9.24 17.28
CA LYS A 131 -11.75 9.74 18.24
C LYS A 131 -11.13 10.70 19.26
N ALA A 132 -10.02 10.32 19.90
CA ALA A 132 -9.37 11.15 20.90
C ALA A 132 -8.84 12.48 20.32
N VAL A 133 -8.29 12.46 19.11
CA VAL A 133 -7.85 13.67 18.40
C VAL A 133 -9.04 14.57 18.05
N ALA A 134 -10.15 14.00 17.56
CA ALA A 134 -11.35 14.76 17.24
C ALA A 134 -12.00 15.40 18.48
N ASP A 135 -12.03 14.66 19.59
CA ASP A 135 -12.56 15.13 20.87
C ASP A 135 -11.59 16.05 21.62
N LYS A 136 -10.35 16.19 21.14
CA LYS A 136 -9.28 16.97 21.78
C LYS A 136 -8.99 16.52 23.21
N ASP A 137 -9.15 15.22 23.47
CA ASP A 137 -8.98 14.61 24.79
C ASP A 137 -7.55 14.05 24.91
N LEU A 138 -6.67 14.80 25.56
CA LEU A 138 -5.27 14.40 25.74
C LEU A 138 -5.13 13.12 26.59
N ARG A 139 -6.03 12.88 27.55
CA ARG A 139 -5.97 11.68 28.40
C ARG A 139 -6.36 10.44 27.60
N ALA A 140 -7.47 10.52 26.87
CA ALA A 140 -7.89 9.46 25.97
C ALA A 140 -6.86 9.22 24.86
N PHE A 141 -6.26 10.30 24.34
CA PHE A 141 -5.21 10.22 23.32
C PHE A 141 -4.00 9.44 23.80
N ARG A 142 -3.45 9.75 24.99
CA ARG A 142 -2.26 9.04 25.52
C ARG A 142 -2.54 7.55 25.70
N SER A 143 -3.70 7.18 26.25
CA SER A 143 -4.10 5.78 26.39
C SER A 143 -4.27 5.08 25.02
N ALA A 144 -4.92 5.74 24.05
CA ALA A 144 -5.08 5.20 22.70
C ALA A 144 -3.74 5.08 21.95
N TYR A 145 -2.81 6.01 22.18
CA TYR A 145 -1.46 5.99 21.60
C TYR A 145 -0.65 4.81 22.13
N GLU A 146 -0.65 4.59 23.44
CA GLU A 146 0.01 3.43 24.05
C GLU A 146 -0.56 2.12 23.52
N ALA A 147 -1.89 2.02 23.40
CA ALA A 147 -2.53 0.86 22.80
C ALA A 147 -2.13 0.66 21.33
N ALA A 148 -2.05 1.74 20.54
CA ALA A 148 -1.58 1.70 19.15
C ALA A 148 -0.10 1.28 19.06
N ALA A 149 0.77 1.79 19.94
CA ALA A 149 2.18 1.37 20.02
C ALA A 149 2.31 -0.14 20.35
N GLY A 150 1.46 -0.63 21.26
CA GLY A 150 1.34 -2.07 21.53
C GLY A 150 0.90 -2.87 20.29
N GLY A 151 -0.07 -2.36 19.52
CA GLY A 151 -0.48 -2.96 18.24
C GLY A 151 0.63 -2.96 17.18
N CYS A 152 1.40 -1.88 17.07
CA CYS A 152 2.57 -1.80 16.20
C CYS A 152 3.59 -2.89 16.56
N THR A 153 3.90 -3.03 17.85
CA THR A 153 4.75 -4.10 18.37
C THR A 153 4.20 -5.48 18.01
N GLY A 154 2.89 -5.71 18.17
CA GLY A 154 2.24 -6.98 17.82
C GLY A 154 2.43 -7.38 16.35
N CYS A 155 2.26 -6.44 15.42
CA CYS A 155 2.52 -6.67 13.99
C CYS A 155 4.00 -7.01 13.72
N HIS A 156 4.93 -6.32 14.39
CA HIS A 156 6.35 -6.61 14.27
C HIS A 156 6.72 -7.99 14.82
N VAL A 157 6.16 -8.40 15.96
CA VAL A 157 6.33 -9.75 16.52
C VAL A 157 5.78 -10.81 15.57
N ALA A 158 4.57 -10.62 15.03
CA ALA A 158 3.99 -11.51 14.02
C ALA A 158 4.86 -11.63 12.76
N SER A 159 5.59 -10.57 12.44
CA SER A 159 6.56 -10.51 11.34
C SER A 159 7.98 -10.98 11.72
N GLU A 160 8.13 -11.68 12.85
CA GLU A 160 9.41 -12.19 13.39
C GLU A 160 10.46 -11.09 13.68
N LYS A 161 10.00 -9.91 14.11
CA LYS A 161 10.85 -8.76 14.49
C LYS A 161 10.56 -8.30 15.92
N PRO A 162 10.69 -9.16 16.94
CA PRO A 162 10.31 -8.83 18.32
C PRO A 162 11.17 -7.71 18.93
N TYR A 163 12.36 -7.47 18.37
CA TYR A 163 13.25 -6.38 18.79
C TYR A 163 12.74 -4.98 18.38
N LEU A 164 11.74 -4.89 17.50
CA LEU A 164 11.08 -3.62 17.15
C LEU A 164 9.91 -3.34 18.10
N HIS A 165 10.26 -3.05 19.36
CA HIS A 165 9.32 -2.71 20.42
C HIS A 165 9.01 -1.21 20.41
N ILE A 166 7.75 -0.86 20.13
CA ILE A 166 7.30 0.52 19.99
C ILE A 166 6.75 1.00 21.32
N VAL A 167 7.22 2.16 21.77
CA VAL A 167 6.83 2.82 23.02
C VAL A 167 6.60 4.32 22.76
N PRO A 168 5.86 5.03 23.63
CA PRO A 168 5.76 6.47 23.54
C PRO A 168 7.13 7.16 23.48
N PRO A 169 7.33 8.09 22.52
CA PRO A 169 8.61 8.75 22.33
C PRO A 169 8.91 9.72 23.48
N LYS A 170 10.20 9.85 23.82
CA LYS A 170 10.69 10.82 24.83
C LYS A 170 11.21 12.12 24.21
N SER A 171 11.51 12.12 22.92
CA SER A 171 12.00 13.26 22.16
C SER A 171 11.53 13.18 20.71
N ALA A 172 11.31 14.33 20.07
CA ALA A 172 11.02 14.40 18.64
C ALA A 172 12.29 14.07 17.82
N GLU A 173 12.14 13.37 16.70
CA GLU A 173 13.24 13.00 15.80
C GLU A 173 13.79 14.20 15.01
N ALA A 174 12.93 15.17 14.68
CA ALA A 174 13.30 16.42 14.02
C ALA A 174 12.50 17.60 14.59
N GLN A 175 13.14 18.76 14.74
CA GLN A 175 12.54 19.98 15.30
C GLN A 175 12.22 21.04 14.23
N VAL A 176 12.04 20.62 12.98
CA VAL A 176 11.77 21.55 11.87
C VAL A 176 10.33 22.05 11.82
N VAL A 177 9.40 21.34 12.47
CA VAL A 177 7.99 21.74 12.62
C VAL A 177 7.74 22.16 14.07
N GLN A 178 7.16 23.35 14.26
CA GLN A 178 6.71 23.80 15.58
C GLN A 178 5.44 23.06 15.99
N PHE A 179 5.46 22.42 17.16
CA PHE A 179 4.29 21.69 17.67
C PHE A 179 3.26 22.58 18.35
N ALA A 180 3.67 23.73 18.91
CA ALA A 180 2.71 24.68 19.46
C ALA A 180 1.80 25.26 18.36
N PRO A 181 0.51 25.54 18.64
CA PRO A 181 -0.42 26.18 17.71
C PRO A 181 0.00 27.60 17.30
#